data_AF-G1UY40-F1
#
_entry.id   AF-G1UY40-F1
#
_cell.length_a   1.000
_cell.length_b   1.000
_cell.length_c   1.000
_cell.angle_alpha   90.00
_cell.angle_beta   90.00
_cell.angle_gamma   90.00
#
_symmetry.space_group_name_H-M   'P 1'
#
loop_
_entity.id
_entity.type
_entity.pdbx_description
1 polymer ?
#
loop_
_entity_poly.entity_id
_entity_poly.type
_entity_poly.pdbx_seq_one_letter_code
_entity_poly.pdbx_strand_id
1 'polypeptide(L)'
;MPYIRTLRDAMTQETFFLENRTGRQFSRIVAALAWPHGIAQGCVIVLGEIRGRPAVLNVHNHVHVLNEYRSGDVADLVDMAVRLYEDWSASCVITPGDDRRVVFLDAANDDLRRERRRRIRITDPQVWNGSGERVLPFYLGILQQRIVGEKTLFFGTDCTAASETQRLGSEDVDRRMTDYPGAAALLWAVAEMDLNRRRGEAREHLGPADRLGGY
;
A
#
# COMPACT_ATOMS: atom_id res chain seq x y z
N MET A 1 5.78 -0.19 23.59
CA MET A 1 4.94 -1.25 22.97
C MET A 1 4.98 -1.02 21.48
N PRO A 2 5.24 -2.03 20.64
CA PRO A 2 5.22 -1.85 19.19
C PRO A 2 3.82 -1.38 18.75
N TYR A 3 3.75 -0.55 17.72
CA TYR A 3 2.46 -0.02 17.25
C TYR A 3 1.54 -1.16 16.76
N ILE A 4 2.14 -2.15 16.07
CA ILE A 4 1.46 -3.33 15.56
C ILE A 4 2.15 -4.63 16.00
N ARG A 5 1.39 -5.73 16.12
CA ARG A 5 1.94 -7.08 16.37
C ARG A 5 1.64 -7.99 15.19
N THR A 6 2.66 -8.71 14.74
CA THR A 6 2.49 -9.78 13.76
C THR A 6 2.11 -11.07 14.50
N LEU A 7 0.96 -11.64 14.13
CA LEU A 7 0.39 -12.84 14.73
C LEU A 7 0.11 -13.88 13.65
N ARG A 8 -0.02 -15.14 14.05
CA ARG A 8 -0.38 -16.24 13.15
C ARG A 8 -1.66 -16.89 13.66
N ASP A 9 -2.64 -17.03 12.77
CA ASP A 9 -3.87 -17.75 13.09
C ASP A 9 -3.56 -19.24 13.28
N ALA A 10 -3.96 -19.82 14.42
CA ALA A 10 -3.65 -21.21 14.72
C ALA A 10 -4.35 -22.19 13.76
N MET A 11 -5.53 -21.84 13.24
CA MET A 11 -6.34 -22.70 12.39
C MET A 11 -5.95 -22.54 10.91
N THR A 12 -5.90 -21.31 10.40
CA THR A 12 -5.59 -21.07 8.97
C THR A 12 -4.11 -21.00 8.69
N GLN A 13 -3.26 -20.89 9.73
CA GLN A 13 -1.82 -20.67 9.64
C GLN A 13 -1.45 -19.37 8.92
N GLU A 14 -2.42 -18.49 8.65
CA GLU A 14 -2.21 -17.20 8.00
C GLU A 14 -1.62 -16.19 8.97
N THR A 15 -0.69 -15.39 8.48
CA THR A 15 -0.12 -14.28 9.25
C THR A 15 -1.03 -13.06 9.12
N PHE A 16 -1.29 -12.37 10.23
CA PHE A 16 -2.08 -11.14 10.29
C PHE A 16 -1.44 -10.14 11.25
N PHE A 17 -1.89 -8.89 11.18
CA PHE A 17 -1.33 -7.78 11.96
C PHE A 17 -2.40 -7.21 12.90
N LEU A 18 -2.09 -7.12 14.20
CA LEU A 18 -2.98 -6.56 15.22
C LEU A 18 -2.51 -5.18 15.66
N GLU A 19 -3.28 -4.14 15.38
CA GLU A 19 -3.04 -2.78 15.88
C GLU A 19 -3.42 -2.70 17.36
N ASN A 20 -2.45 -2.32 18.20
CA ASN A 20 -2.62 -2.38 19.65
C ASN A 20 -3.57 -1.32 20.21
N ARG A 21 -3.75 -0.18 19.52
CA ARG A 21 -4.59 0.92 20.01
C ARG A 21 -6.09 0.67 19.80
N THR A 22 -6.47 0.17 18.63
CA THR A 22 -7.88 -0.01 18.25
C THR A 22 -8.34 -1.46 18.31
N GLY A 23 -7.39 -2.42 18.38
CA GLY A 23 -7.68 -3.85 18.26
C GLY A 23 -8.00 -4.31 16.83
N ARG A 24 -7.88 -3.43 15.82
CA ARG A 24 -8.12 -3.79 14.42
C ARG A 24 -7.09 -4.81 13.93
N GLN A 25 -7.57 -5.77 13.15
CA GLN A 25 -6.76 -6.79 12.52
C GLN A 25 -6.66 -6.53 11.03
N PHE A 26 -5.45 -6.64 10.50
CA PHE A 26 -5.16 -6.46 9.08
C PHE A 26 -4.58 -7.74 8.48
N SER A 27 -5.04 -8.12 7.29
CA SER A 27 -4.46 -9.19 6.48
C SER A 27 -3.19 -8.73 5.77
N ARG A 28 -3.13 -7.45 5.42
CA ARG A 28 -2.02 -6.85 4.68
C ARG A 28 -1.84 -5.39 5.03
N ILE A 29 -0.58 -4.96 5.00
CA ILE A 29 -0.19 -3.56 5.11
C ILE A 29 0.85 -3.25 4.03
N VAL A 30 0.63 -2.14 3.33
CA VAL A 30 1.57 -1.60 2.32
C VAL A 30 1.80 -0.13 2.60
N ALA A 31 2.97 0.36 2.22
CA ALA A 31 3.27 1.78 2.21
C ALA A 31 3.54 2.22 0.77
N ALA A 32 3.27 3.48 0.45
CA ALA A 32 3.70 4.11 -0.79
C ALA A 32 4.37 5.45 -0.50
N LEU A 33 5.37 5.79 -1.30
CA LEU A 33 6.11 7.04 -1.22
C LEU A 33 6.08 7.72 -2.59
N ALA A 34 5.54 8.93 -2.61
CA ALA A 34 5.69 9.86 -3.73
C ALA A 34 6.55 11.05 -3.30
N TRP A 35 7.50 11.40 -4.14
CA TRP A 35 8.46 12.45 -3.86
C TRP A 35 7.86 13.85 -4.05
N PRO A 36 8.43 14.90 -3.45
CA PRO A 36 7.98 16.28 -3.65
C PRO A 36 8.09 16.71 -5.13
N HIS A 37 7.20 17.59 -5.59
CA HIS A 37 7.26 18.13 -6.95
C HIS A 37 6.92 19.63 -6.96
N GLY A 38 7.84 20.46 -7.42
CA GLY A 38 7.66 21.93 -7.39
C GLY A 38 7.40 22.42 -5.96
N ILE A 39 6.25 23.06 -5.74
CA ILE A 39 5.80 23.50 -4.41
C ILE A 39 4.98 22.42 -3.67
N ALA A 40 4.61 21.33 -4.33
CA ALA A 40 3.84 20.25 -3.73
C ALA A 40 4.75 19.38 -2.87
N GLN A 41 4.35 19.19 -1.61
CA GLN A 41 5.01 18.28 -0.69
C GLN A 41 4.91 16.84 -1.20
N GLY A 42 5.92 16.01 -0.90
CA GLY A 42 5.85 14.57 -1.09
C GLY A 42 4.90 13.92 -0.08
N CYS A 43 4.66 12.62 -0.23
CA CYS A 43 3.73 11.86 0.59
C CYS A 43 4.26 10.47 0.91
N VAL A 44 4.23 10.09 2.18
CA VAL A 44 4.25 8.68 2.59
C VAL A 44 2.86 8.34 3.10
N ILE A 45 2.24 7.30 2.53
CA ILE A 45 0.94 6.81 3.00
C ILE A 45 1.03 5.32 3.30
N VAL A 46 0.35 4.91 4.37
CA VAL A 46 0.26 3.50 4.77
C VAL A 46 -1.20 3.07 4.69
N LEU A 47 -1.46 1.98 3.98
CA LEU A 47 -2.78 1.36 3.90
C LEU A 47 -2.78 0.00 4.58
N GLY A 48 -3.89 -0.31 5.24
CA GLY A 48 -4.16 -1.60 5.86
C GLY A 48 -5.45 -2.20 5.34
N GLU A 49 -5.39 -3.42 4.85
CA GLU A 49 -6.57 -4.21 4.49
C GLU A 49 -7.07 -4.95 5.74
N ILE A 50 -8.31 -4.67 6.16
CA ILE A 50 -8.96 -5.32 7.29
C ILE A 50 -9.07 -6.81 7.03
N ARG A 51 -8.72 -7.58 8.04
CA ARG A 51 -8.91 -9.02 8.03
C ARG A 51 -10.41 -9.34 8.03
N GLY A 52 -10.92 -9.73 6.86
CA GLY A 52 -12.27 -10.28 6.70
C GLY A 52 -12.37 -11.73 7.18
N ARG A 53 -13.60 -12.27 7.23
CA ARG A 53 -13.82 -13.72 7.37
C ARG A 53 -13.25 -14.43 6.13
N PRO A 54 -12.83 -15.71 6.25
CA PRO A 54 -12.36 -16.49 5.10
C PRO A 54 -13.37 -16.44 3.95
N ALA A 55 -12.94 -15.83 2.84
CA ALA A 55 -13.51 -15.80 1.50
C ALA A 55 -15.05 -15.88 1.36
N VAL A 56 -15.70 -14.71 1.31
CA VAL A 56 -16.83 -14.55 0.36
C VAL A 56 -16.20 -14.16 -0.96
N LEU A 57 -16.32 -15.03 -1.98
CA LEU A 57 -15.82 -14.76 -3.32
C LEU A 57 -16.38 -13.42 -3.82
N ASN A 58 -15.52 -12.59 -4.40
CA ASN A 58 -15.83 -11.29 -5.01
C ASN A 58 -16.17 -10.12 -4.06
N VAL A 59 -15.97 -10.24 -2.75
CA VAL A 59 -16.06 -9.09 -1.84
C VAL A 59 -14.67 -8.53 -1.53
N HIS A 60 -14.47 -7.26 -1.88
CA HIS A 60 -13.28 -6.51 -1.52
C HIS A 60 -13.25 -6.27 0.00
N ASN A 61 -12.17 -6.67 0.67
CA ASN A 61 -11.99 -6.33 2.09
C ASN A 61 -11.87 -4.82 2.27
N HIS A 62 -12.27 -4.33 3.44
CA HIS A 62 -12.18 -2.92 3.76
C HIS A 62 -10.71 -2.50 3.87
N VAL A 63 -10.34 -1.38 3.26
CA VAL A 63 -9.00 -0.79 3.31
C VAL A 63 -9.07 0.51 4.08
N HIS A 64 -8.13 0.71 5.00
CA HIS A 64 -8.02 1.92 5.79
C HIS A 64 -6.70 2.61 5.52
N VAL A 65 -6.74 3.94 5.38
CA VAL A 65 -5.54 4.76 5.58
C VAL A 65 -5.16 4.67 7.06
N LEU A 66 -3.96 4.17 7.32
CA LEU A 66 -3.43 3.96 8.66
C LEU A 66 -2.60 5.16 9.12
N ASN A 67 -1.83 5.72 8.19
CA ASN A 67 -1.02 6.90 8.42
C ASN A 67 -0.76 7.64 7.10
N GLU A 68 -0.58 8.95 7.18
CA GLU A 68 -0.17 9.83 6.11
C GLU A 68 0.84 10.83 6.67
N TYR A 69 1.94 11.01 5.95
CA TYR A 69 2.92 12.04 6.28
C TYR A 69 3.31 12.81 5.02
N ARG A 70 3.43 14.13 5.15
CA ARG A 70 3.74 15.05 4.07
C ARG A 70 4.96 15.88 4.46
N SER A 71 5.92 16.00 3.56
CA SER A 71 7.06 16.92 3.72
C SER A 71 7.57 17.38 2.36
N GLY A 72 8.13 18.59 2.31
CA GLY A 72 8.87 19.08 1.16
C GLY A 72 10.33 18.63 1.15
N ASP A 73 10.84 18.14 2.28
CA ASP A 73 12.20 17.62 2.41
C ASP A 73 12.23 16.12 2.09
N VAL A 74 13.16 15.75 1.22
CA VAL A 74 13.40 14.36 0.80
C VAL A 74 13.96 13.53 1.96
N ALA A 75 14.84 14.09 2.79
CA ALA A 75 15.43 13.37 3.92
C ALA A 75 14.36 13.01 4.96
N ASP A 76 13.53 13.98 5.34
CA ASP A 76 12.39 13.77 6.25
C ASP A 76 11.42 12.70 5.72
N LEU A 77 11.14 12.71 4.41
CA LEU A 77 10.29 11.69 3.78
C LEU A 77 10.89 10.30 3.85
N VAL A 78 12.20 10.16 3.62
CA VAL A 78 12.89 8.87 3.72
C VAL A 78 12.87 8.36 5.16
N ASP A 79 13.22 9.21 6.13
CA ASP A 79 13.19 8.85 7.55
C ASP A 79 11.79 8.41 7.98
N MET A 80 10.76 9.14 7.54
CA MET A 80 9.38 8.76 7.84
C MET A 80 8.95 7.49 7.10
N ALA A 81 9.39 7.28 5.86
CA ALA A 81 9.10 6.05 5.13
C ALA A 81 9.70 4.82 5.84
N VAL A 82 10.96 4.90 6.31
CA VAL A 82 11.61 3.87 7.12
C VAL A 82 10.82 3.61 8.40
N ARG A 83 10.50 4.68 9.15
CA ARG A 83 9.79 4.58 10.41
C ARG A 83 8.42 3.93 10.23
N LEU A 84 7.62 4.41 9.29
CA LEU A 84 6.27 3.89 9.04
C LEU A 84 6.31 2.45 8.50
N TYR A 85 7.33 2.11 7.70
CA TYR A 85 7.53 0.75 7.22
C TYR A 85 7.75 -0.24 8.39
N GLU A 86 8.54 0.15 9.39
CA GLU A 86 8.78 -0.68 10.57
C GLU A 86 7.61 -0.66 11.55
N ASP A 87 7.10 0.53 11.92
CA ASP A 87 6.04 0.72 12.91
C ASP A 87 4.76 -0.06 12.51
N TRP A 88 4.44 -0.07 11.22
CA TRP A 88 3.28 -0.78 10.69
C TRP A 88 3.60 -2.14 10.10
N SER A 89 4.85 -2.59 10.15
CA SER A 89 5.30 -3.85 9.54
C SER A 89 4.87 -3.96 8.07
N ALA A 90 4.95 -2.86 7.33
CA ALA A 90 4.56 -2.83 5.93
C ALA A 90 5.38 -3.85 5.12
N SER A 91 4.74 -4.43 4.11
CA SER A 91 5.37 -5.47 3.28
C SER A 91 6.35 -4.87 2.27
N CYS A 92 6.04 -3.70 1.71
CA CYS A 92 6.86 -2.92 0.80
C CYS A 92 6.60 -1.41 0.96
N VAL A 93 7.49 -0.61 0.37
CA VAL A 93 7.27 0.80 0.01
C VAL A 93 7.16 0.87 -1.51
N ILE A 94 6.02 1.32 -2.00
CA ILE A 94 5.72 1.46 -3.42
C ILE A 94 6.17 2.84 -3.89
N THR A 95 7.11 2.89 -4.83
CA THR A 95 7.58 4.14 -5.44
C THR A 95 8.24 3.82 -6.79
N PRO A 96 8.16 4.70 -7.80
CA PRO A 96 8.84 4.49 -9.08
C PRO A 96 10.35 4.28 -8.90
N GLY A 97 10.84 3.09 -9.22
CA GLY A 97 12.24 2.70 -9.12
C GLY A 97 13.17 3.46 -10.06
N ASP A 98 12.61 4.06 -11.11
CA ASP A 98 13.31 4.90 -12.07
C ASP A 98 13.40 6.38 -11.66
N ASP A 99 12.75 6.78 -10.56
CA ASP A 99 12.96 8.10 -9.97
C ASP A 99 14.36 8.17 -9.35
N ARG A 100 15.14 9.18 -9.76
CA ARG A 100 16.53 9.38 -9.29
C ARG A 100 16.65 9.49 -7.77
N ARG A 101 15.57 9.87 -7.07
CA ARG A 101 15.55 10.02 -5.61
C ARG A 101 15.43 8.69 -4.87
N VAL A 102 15.15 7.58 -5.55
CA VAL A 102 15.19 6.25 -4.94
C VAL A 102 16.55 5.92 -4.31
N VAL A 103 17.63 6.54 -4.81
CA VAL A 103 18.98 6.42 -4.21
C VAL A 103 19.01 6.78 -2.71
N PHE A 104 18.12 7.65 -2.24
CA PHE A 104 18.02 7.99 -0.82
C PHE A 104 17.42 6.84 0.02
N LEU A 105 16.48 6.07 -0.54
CA LEU A 105 16.01 4.84 0.10
C LEU A 105 17.07 3.74 0.08
N ASP A 106 17.87 3.67 -0.98
CA ASP A 106 18.99 2.72 -1.05
C ASP A 106 20.06 3.03 0.00
N ALA A 107 20.38 4.32 0.19
CA ALA A 107 21.28 4.77 1.24
C ALA A 107 20.72 4.42 2.64
N ALA A 108 19.43 4.70 2.90
CA ALA A 108 18.78 4.30 4.14
C ALA A 108 18.79 2.77 4.34
N ASN A 109 18.61 1.99 3.27
CA ASN A 109 18.71 0.53 3.32
C ASN A 109 20.13 0.03 3.65
N ASP A 110 21.16 0.74 3.19
CA ASP A 110 22.54 0.46 3.56
C ASP A 110 22.79 0.71 5.05
N ASP A 111 22.23 1.79 5.60
CA ASP A 111 22.30 2.07 7.04
C ASP A 111 21.54 1.02 7.86
N LEU A 112 20.31 0.70 7.47
CA LEU A 112 19.53 -0.39 8.09
C LEU A 112 20.29 -1.72 8.05
N ARG A 113 21.00 -2.02 6.95
CA ARG A 113 21.84 -3.20 6.83
C ARG A 113 23.01 -3.18 7.81
N ARG A 114 23.71 -2.05 7.95
CA ARG A 114 24.81 -1.87 8.92
C ARG A 114 24.31 -2.06 10.35
N GLU A 115 23.11 -1.57 10.64
CA GLU A 115 22.42 -1.72 11.93
C GLU A 115 21.78 -3.10 12.16
N ARG A 116 21.86 -4.01 11.17
CA ARG A 116 21.20 -5.33 11.19
C ARG A 116 19.68 -5.26 11.37
N ARG A 117 19.07 -4.16 10.93
CA ARG A 117 17.62 -3.97 10.89
C ARG A 117 17.03 -4.50 9.58
N ARG A 118 15.70 -4.63 9.58
CA ARG A 118 14.97 -5.06 8.39
C ARG A 118 15.05 -3.98 7.32
N ARG A 119 15.68 -4.30 6.20
CA ARG A 119 15.67 -3.43 5.01
C ARG A 119 14.26 -3.23 4.48
N ILE A 120 14.00 -2.04 3.95
CA ILE A 120 12.81 -1.73 3.19
C ILE A 120 12.85 -2.49 1.87
N ARG A 121 11.76 -3.19 1.57
CA ARG A 121 11.49 -3.71 0.24
C ARG A 121 10.84 -2.62 -0.61
N ILE A 122 11.51 -2.20 -1.67
CA ILE A 122 10.99 -1.22 -2.64
C ILE A 122 10.33 -1.98 -3.80
N THR A 123 9.20 -1.50 -4.28
CA THR A 123 8.48 -2.06 -5.43
C THR A 123 7.94 -0.95 -6.33
N ASP A 124 8.01 -1.13 -7.64
CA ASP A 124 7.37 -0.21 -8.59
C ASP A 124 5.85 -0.19 -8.43
N PRO A 125 5.19 0.93 -8.76
CA PRO A 125 3.75 0.96 -8.87
C PRO A 125 3.21 -0.02 -9.93
N GLN A 126 2.05 -0.59 -9.67
CA GLN A 126 1.39 -1.50 -10.60
C GLN A 126 1.03 -0.80 -11.90
N VAL A 127 1.43 -1.34 -13.06
CA VAL A 127 1.19 -0.72 -14.38
C VAL A 127 1.94 0.61 -14.56
N TRP A 128 3.05 0.81 -13.83
CA TRP A 128 3.95 1.94 -14.06
C TRP A 128 4.60 1.84 -15.44
N ASN A 129 4.64 2.97 -16.18
CA ASN A 129 5.17 3.05 -17.54
C ASN A 129 6.49 3.85 -17.65
N GLY A 130 7.05 4.27 -16.52
CA GLY A 130 8.27 5.07 -16.44
C GLY A 130 8.08 6.60 -16.49
N SER A 131 7.02 7.10 -17.16
CA SER A 131 6.77 8.55 -17.23
C SER A 131 5.70 9.05 -16.27
N GLY A 132 4.77 8.17 -15.89
CA GLY A 132 3.57 8.54 -15.14
C GLY A 132 2.56 9.35 -15.94
N GLU A 133 2.76 9.53 -17.25
CA GLU A 133 1.83 10.19 -18.16
C GLU A 133 0.73 9.21 -18.57
N ARG A 134 -0.51 9.71 -18.68
CA ARG A 134 -1.70 8.98 -19.16
C ARG A 134 -2.10 7.72 -18.37
N VAL A 135 -1.45 7.45 -17.24
CA VAL A 135 -1.82 6.34 -16.34
C VAL A 135 -2.81 6.77 -15.26
N LEU A 136 -2.95 8.07 -15.01
CA LEU A 136 -3.81 8.59 -13.96
C LEU A 136 -5.27 8.08 -14.03
N PRO A 137 -5.94 8.02 -15.21
CA PRO A 137 -7.31 7.49 -15.31
C PRO A 137 -7.43 6.03 -14.85
N PHE A 138 -6.42 5.21 -15.11
CA PHE A 138 -6.41 3.81 -14.68
C PHE A 138 -6.46 3.71 -13.15
N TYR A 139 -5.57 4.42 -12.47
CA TYR A 139 -5.52 4.43 -11.01
C TYR A 139 -6.78 5.04 -10.38
N LEU A 140 -7.27 6.15 -10.94
CA LEU A 140 -8.52 6.77 -10.50
C LEU A 140 -9.71 5.82 -10.63
N GLY A 141 -9.75 5.01 -11.69
CA GLY A 141 -10.78 3.99 -11.87
C GLY A 141 -10.80 2.95 -10.74
N ILE A 142 -9.63 2.46 -10.32
CA ILE A 142 -9.49 1.53 -9.18
C ILE A 142 -9.97 2.21 -7.89
N LEU A 143 -9.55 3.45 -7.66
CA LEU A 143 -9.95 4.20 -6.47
C LEU A 143 -11.47 4.46 -6.43
N GLN A 144 -12.06 4.86 -7.55
CA GLN A 144 -13.50 5.13 -7.66
C GLN A 144 -14.33 3.86 -7.43
N GLN A 145 -13.87 2.70 -7.93
CA GLN A 145 -14.49 1.42 -7.66
C GLN A 145 -14.55 1.13 -6.15
N ARG A 146 -13.45 1.39 -5.43
CA ARG A 146 -13.36 1.21 -3.97
C ARG A 146 -14.23 2.20 -3.17
N ILE A 147 -14.37 3.45 -3.62
CA ILE A 147 -15.12 4.49 -2.92
C ILE A 147 -16.62 4.42 -3.22
N VAL A 148 -16.98 4.41 -4.51
CA VAL A 148 -18.37 4.58 -4.96
C VAL A 148 -19.04 3.23 -5.18
N GLY A 149 -18.37 2.32 -5.88
CA GLY A 149 -18.91 1.00 -6.21
C GLY A 149 -19.07 0.13 -4.97
N GLU A 150 -17.99 -0.04 -4.21
CA GLU A 150 -17.91 -1.03 -3.12
C GLU A 150 -18.00 -0.39 -1.73
N LYS A 151 -17.60 0.88 -1.60
CA LYS A 151 -17.51 1.61 -0.32
C LYS A 151 -16.61 0.91 0.70
N THR A 152 -15.48 0.38 0.22
CA THR A 152 -14.53 -0.41 1.02
C THR A 152 -13.29 0.39 1.42
N LEU A 153 -13.10 1.62 0.94
CA LEU A 153 -11.94 2.46 1.28
C LEU A 153 -12.30 3.56 2.27
N PHE A 154 -11.55 3.61 3.38
CA PHE A 154 -11.78 4.53 4.50
C PHE A 154 -10.54 5.39 4.76
N PHE A 155 -10.67 6.70 4.59
CA PHE A 155 -9.57 7.65 4.66
C PHE A 155 -9.25 8.17 6.08
N GLY A 156 -10.20 8.09 7.01
CA GLY A 156 -10.12 8.83 8.28
C GLY A 156 -10.51 10.29 8.11
N THR A 157 -10.30 11.11 9.16
CA THR A 157 -10.77 12.51 9.22
C THR A 157 -9.87 13.49 8.48
N ASP A 158 -8.57 13.22 8.38
CA ASP A 158 -7.56 14.23 8.00
C ASP A 158 -6.67 13.81 6.82
N CYS A 159 -7.18 12.94 5.94
CA CYS A 159 -6.40 12.44 4.79
C CYS A 159 -6.30 13.51 3.68
N THR A 160 -5.13 14.13 3.57
CA THR A 160 -4.88 15.19 2.58
C THR A 160 -4.65 14.61 1.19
N ALA A 161 -4.10 13.39 1.10
CA ALA A 161 -3.95 12.64 -0.14
C ALA A 161 -5.30 12.35 -0.83
N ALA A 162 -6.33 12.02 -0.05
CA ALA A 162 -7.70 11.86 -0.56
C ALA A 162 -8.26 13.19 -1.07
N SER A 163 -8.02 14.27 -0.33
CA SER A 163 -8.42 15.62 -0.71
C SER A 163 -7.73 16.10 -2.00
N GLU A 164 -6.45 15.77 -2.19
CA GLU A 164 -5.70 16.06 -3.41
C GLU A 164 -6.26 15.27 -4.59
N THR A 165 -6.55 13.99 -4.40
CA THR A 165 -7.16 13.14 -5.44
C THR A 165 -8.53 13.66 -5.90
N GLN A 166 -9.35 14.16 -4.96
CA GLN A 166 -10.68 14.71 -5.27
C GLN A 166 -10.62 15.98 -6.13
N ARG A 167 -9.50 16.70 -6.11
CA ARG A 167 -9.30 17.92 -6.92
C ARG A 167 -8.88 17.60 -8.36
N LEU A 168 -8.46 16.37 -8.63
CA LEU A 168 -8.06 15.95 -9.97
C LEU A 168 -9.30 15.87 -10.87
N GLY A 169 -9.26 16.63 -11.96
CA GLY A 169 -10.34 16.72 -12.94
C GLY A 169 -10.00 16.03 -14.25
N SER A 170 -10.91 16.17 -15.22
CA SER A 170 -10.70 15.68 -16.60
C SER A 170 -9.51 16.36 -17.31
N GLU A 171 -9.15 17.57 -16.88
CA GLU A 171 -8.02 18.33 -17.44
C GLU A 171 -6.65 17.81 -16.99
N ASP A 172 -6.61 16.99 -15.93
CA ASP A 172 -5.37 16.45 -15.36
C ASP A 172 -4.97 15.09 -15.96
N VAL A 173 -5.80 14.54 -16.84
CA VAL A 173 -5.64 13.19 -17.42
C VAL A 173 -4.30 13.01 -18.15
N ASP A 174 -3.84 14.05 -18.84
CA ASP A 174 -2.58 14.03 -19.58
C ASP A 174 -1.36 14.43 -18.74
N ARG A 175 -1.57 14.91 -17.50
CA ARG A 175 -0.49 15.30 -16.61
C ARG A 175 0.20 14.08 -16.00
N ARG A 176 1.42 14.30 -15.51
CA ARG A 176 2.14 13.24 -14.81
C ARG A 176 1.53 13.06 -13.44
N MET A 177 1.25 11.81 -13.12
CA MET A 177 0.75 11.46 -11.79
C MET A 177 1.70 11.92 -10.67
N THR A 178 3.00 11.95 -10.92
CA THR A 178 4.03 12.42 -9.98
C THR A 178 4.00 13.93 -9.69
N ASP A 179 3.24 14.71 -10.45
CA ASP A 179 3.01 16.14 -10.18
C ASP A 179 2.06 16.34 -8.99
N TYR A 180 1.37 15.27 -8.56
CA TYR A 180 0.41 15.24 -7.46
C TYR A 180 0.81 14.19 -6.42
N PRO A 181 1.83 14.44 -5.57
CA PRO A 181 2.45 13.37 -4.78
C PRO A 181 1.51 12.70 -3.77
N GLY A 182 0.59 13.44 -3.16
CA GLY A 182 -0.39 12.90 -2.23
C GLY A 182 -1.32 11.90 -2.92
N ALA A 183 -1.90 12.31 -4.04
CA ALA A 183 -2.73 11.47 -4.89
C ALA A 183 -1.93 10.28 -5.42
N ALA A 184 -0.70 10.50 -5.89
CA ALA A 184 0.15 9.45 -6.43
C ALA A 184 0.39 8.32 -5.41
N ALA A 185 0.83 8.67 -4.20
CA ALA A 185 1.09 7.69 -3.14
C ALA A 185 -0.18 6.91 -2.78
N LEU A 186 -1.32 7.58 -2.62
CA LEU A 186 -2.59 6.92 -2.31
C LEU A 186 -3.00 5.95 -3.42
N LEU A 187 -2.97 6.40 -4.67
CA LEU A 187 -3.36 5.63 -5.84
C LEU A 187 -2.48 4.40 -6.04
N TRP A 188 -1.16 4.52 -5.88
CA TRP A 188 -0.23 3.40 -5.94
C TRP A 188 -0.50 2.36 -4.84
N ALA A 189 -0.72 2.82 -3.61
CA ALA A 189 -1.02 1.93 -2.49
C ALA A 189 -2.34 1.18 -2.68
N VAL A 190 -3.38 1.84 -3.20
CA VAL A 190 -4.67 1.19 -3.51
C VAL A 190 -4.51 0.19 -4.64
N ALA A 191 -3.80 0.54 -5.72
CA ALA A 191 -3.55 -0.38 -6.82
C ALA A 191 -2.79 -1.64 -6.38
N GLU A 192 -1.80 -1.51 -5.49
CA GLU A 192 -1.10 -2.66 -4.91
C GLU A 192 -2.03 -3.57 -4.09
N MET A 193 -2.96 -3.00 -3.33
CA MET A 193 -3.94 -3.78 -2.56
C MET A 193 -4.89 -4.56 -3.48
N ASP A 194 -5.27 -4.00 -4.62
CA ASP A 194 -6.28 -4.57 -5.51
C ASP A 194 -5.71 -5.57 -6.51
N LEU A 195 -4.57 -5.24 -7.13
CA LEU A 195 -4.00 -6.02 -8.23
C LEU A 195 -3.09 -7.12 -7.72
N ASN A 196 -2.31 -6.86 -6.67
CA ASN A 196 -1.45 -7.87 -6.07
C ASN A 196 -2.17 -8.64 -4.97
N ARG A 197 -3.43 -9.00 -5.18
CA ARG A 197 -4.10 -9.94 -4.29
C ARG A 197 -3.28 -11.21 -4.27
N ARG A 198 -2.74 -11.56 -3.10
CA ARG A 198 -2.59 -12.96 -2.73
C ARG A 198 -3.98 -13.57 -2.89
N ARG A 199 -4.32 -14.02 -4.12
CA ARG A 199 -5.24 -15.13 -4.29
C ARG A 199 -4.73 -16.11 -3.26
N GLY A 200 -5.58 -16.42 -2.28
CA GLY A 200 -5.27 -17.50 -1.35
C GLY A 200 -4.64 -18.58 -2.19
N GLU A 201 -3.43 -19.00 -1.83
CA GLU A 201 -2.89 -20.21 -2.40
C GLU A 201 -4.08 -21.15 -2.47
N ALA A 202 -4.44 -21.57 -3.68
CA ALA A 202 -5.20 -22.77 -3.83
C ALA A 202 -4.28 -23.86 -3.27
N ARG A 203 -4.19 -23.93 -1.94
CA ARG A 203 -4.24 -25.19 -1.26
C ARG A 203 -5.63 -25.68 -1.59
N GLU A 204 -5.75 -26.23 -2.80
CA GLU A 204 -6.43 -27.50 -2.97
C GLU A 204 -5.95 -28.35 -1.80
N HIS A 205 -6.64 -28.25 -0.66
CA HIS A 205 -6.77 -29.37 0.23
C HIS A 205 -7.57 -30.36 -0.60
N LEU A 206 -6.86 -31.08 -1.49
CA LEU A 206 -7.32 -32.36 -1.98
C LEU A 206 -7.63 -33.15 -0.72
N GLY A 207 -8.92 -33.26 -0.43
CA GLY A 207 -9.38 -34.04 0.69
C GLY A 207 -8.89 -35.47 0.48
N PRO A 208 -8.80 -36.28 1.55
CA PRO A 208 -8.43 -37.70 1.41
C PRO A 208 -9.29 -38.47 0.40
N ALA A 209 -10.49 -37.97 0.11
CA ALA A 209 -11.44 -38.53 -0.85
C ALA A 209 -11.01 -38.41 -2.33
N ASP A 210 -10.20 -37.40 -2.70
CA ASP A 210 -9.82 -37.17 -4.10
C ASP A 210 -8.66 -38.06 -4.58
N ARG A 211 -8.07 -38.88 -3.68
CA ARG A 211 -7.04 -39.87 -4.03
C ARG A 211 -7.61 -41.24 -4.42
N LEU A 212 -8.91 -41.45 -4.31
CA LEU A 212 -9.55 -42.77 -4.50
C LEU A 212 -10.46 -42.85 -5.74
N GLY A 213 -10.56 -41.79 -6.54
CA GLY A 213 -11.40 -41.74 -7.74
C GLY A 213 -10.68 -42.22 -9.00
N GLY A 214 -10.24 -43.48 -9.03
CA GLY A 214 -9.86 -44.16 -10.27
C GLY A 214 -10.85 -45.29 -10.55
N TYR A 215 -11.82 -45.02 -11.43
CA TYR A 215 -12.64 -46.02 -12.11
C TYR A 215 -12.72 -45.65 -13.59
#